data_AF-A0A6N7C6B3-F1
#
_entry.id   AF-A0A6N7C6B3-F1
#
_cell.length_a   1.000
_cell.length_b   1.000
_cell.length_c   1.000
_cell.angle_alpha   90.00
_cell.angle_beta   90.00
_cell.angle_gamma   90.00
#
_symmetry.space_group_name_H-M   'P 1'
#
loop_
_entity.id
_entity.type
_entity.pdbx_description
1 polymer ?
#
loop_
_entity_poly.entity_id
_entity_poly.type
_entity_poly.pdbx_seq_one_letter_code
_entity_poly.pdbx_strand_id
1 'polypeptide(L)' 'MSERLTEAQARAEYERLAPIMAIEGRTMDEPTKELLVQLLQENITLDDALDSILRRRGQTEQ' A
#
# COMPACT_ATOMS: atom_id res chain seq x y z
N MET A 1 16.29 16.89 3.40
CA MET A 1 15.27 16.14 2.65
C MET A 1 15.64 14.68 2.81
N SER A 2 14.77 13.84 3.38
CA SER A 2 14.98 12.39 3.26
C SER A 2 14.85 12.04 1.79
N GLU A 3 15.79 11.25 1.27
CA GLU A 3 15.70 10.73 -0.09
C GLU A 3 14.48 9.80 -0.18
N ARG A 4 13.69 9.94 -1.26
CA ARG A 4 12.55 9.05 -1.51
C ARG A 4 13.02 7.60 -1.51
N LEU A 5 12.21 6.71 -0.95
CA LEU A 5 12.53 5.29 -0.92
C LEU A 5 12.60 4.72 -2.35
N THR A 6 13.58 3.86 -2.59
CA THR A 6 13.55 2.96 -3.74
C THR A 6 12.44 1.93 -3.59
N GLU A 7 12.05 1.27 -4.69
CA GLU A 7 11.00 0.24 -4.65
C GLU A 7 11.39 -0.90 -3.70
N ALA A 8 12.65 -1.33 -3.73
CA ALA A 8 13.17 -2.37 -2.84
C ALA A 8 13.07 -1.96 -1.36
N GLN A 9 13.38 -0.70 -1.03
CA GLN A 9 13.26 -0.19 0.34
C GLN A 9 11.80 -0.10 0.78
N ALA A 10 10.90 0.40 -0.07
CA ALA A 10 9.47 0.45 0.21
C ALA A 10 8.86 -0.95 0.39
N ARG A 11 9.29 -1.93 -0.42
CA ARG A 11 8.91 -3.34 -0.24
C ARG A 11 9.44 -3.91 1.08
N ALA A 12 10.66 -3.56 1.48
CA ALA A 12 11.20 -3.97 2.78
C ALA A 12 10.48 -3.31 3.97
N GLU A 13 9.94 -2.10 3.82
CA GLU A 13 9.04 -1.48 4.81
C GLU A 13 7.71 -2.25 4.89
N TYR A 14 7.11 -2.62 3.74
CA TYR A 14 5.91 -3.47 3.73
C TYR A 14 6.15 -4.80 4.44
N GLU A 15 7.26 -5.47 4.17
CA GLU A 15 7.61 -6.74 4.82
C GLU A 15 7.76 -6.62 6.34
N ARG A 16 8.14 -5.45 6.86
CA ARG A 16 8.16 -5.17 8.30
C ARG A 16 6.76 -4.97 8.87
N LEU A 17 5.82 -4.42 8.10
CA LEU A 17 4.44 -4.19 8.52
C LEU A 17 3.56 -5.44 8.41
N ALA A 18 3.82 -6.32 7.43
CA ALA A 18 3.00 -7.49 7.16
C ALA A 18 2.81 -8.43 8.37
N PRO A 19 3.86 -8.76 9.17
CA PRO A 19 3.69 -9.56 10.38
C PRO A 19 2.78 -8.89 11.42
N ILE A 20 2.82 -7.56 11.54
CA ILE A 20 1.97 -6.81 12.49
C ILE A 20 0.49 -6.92 12.08
N MET A 21 0.20 -6.79 10.79
CA MET A 21 -1.16 -6.99 10.28
C MET A 21 -1.62 -8.44 10.47
N ALA A 22 -0.72 -9.41 10.30
CA ALA A 22 -1.03 -10.83 10.45
C ALA A 22 -1.38 -11.21 11.89
N ILE A 23 -0.80 -10.56 12.91
CA ILE A 23 -1.19 -10.75 14.33
C ILE A 23 -2.68 -10.47 14.53
N GLU A 24 -3.20 -9.49 13.80
CA GLU A 24 -4.61 -9.06 13.83
C GLU A 24 -5.51 -9.88 12.88
N GLY A 25 -4.98 -10.96 12.28
CA GLY A 25 -5.69 -11.76 11.28
C GLY A 25 -5.99 -11.01 9.98
N ARG A 26 -5.29 -9.89 9.72
CA ARG A 26 -5.48 -9.06 8.54
C ARG A 26 -4.41 -9.32 7.50
N THR A 27 -4.80 -9.32 6.23
CA THR A 27 -3.90 -9.40 5.08
C THR A 27 -4.22 -8.27 4.11
N MET A 28 -3.22 -7.91 3.29
CA MET A 28 -3.36 -6.93 2.23
C MET A 28 -3.28 -7.66 0.90
N ASP A 29 -4.23 -7.39 0.01
CA ASP A 29 -4.21 -7.91 -1.36
C ASP A 29 -3.12 -7.21 -2.20
N GLU A 30 -2.60 -7.92 -3.21
CA GLU A 30 -1.51 -7.41 -4.05
C GLU A 30 -1.79 -6.01 -4.64
N PRO A 31 -3.00 -5.72 -5.15
CA PRO A 31 -3.27 -4.40 -5.71
C PRO A 31 -3.27 -3.26 -4.68
N THR A 32 -3.54 -3.53 -3.41
CA THR A 32 -3.44 -2.54 -2.31
C THR A 32 -2.01 -2.43 -1.80
N LYS A 33 -1.26 -3.53 -1.76
CA LYS A 33 0.17 -3.53 -1.47
C LYS A 33 0.96 -2.66 -2.44
N GLU A 34 0.67 -2.74 -3.73
CA GLU A 34 1.33 -1.88 -4.73
C GLU A 34 1.03 -0.39 -4.53
N LEU A 35 -0.19 -0.03 -4.08
CA LEU A 35 -0.50 1.36 -3.70
C LEU A 35 0.30 1.80 -2.47
N LEU A 36 0.45 0.93 -1.46
CA LEU A 36 1.25 1.24 -0.28
C LEU A 36 2.73 1.43 -0.64
N VAL A 37 3.29 0.60 -1.54
CA VAL A 37 4.66 0.79 -2.05
C VAL A 37 4.79 2.16 -2.72
N GLN A 38 3.87 2.53 -3.61
CA GLN A 38 3.90 3.85 -4.26
C GLN A 38 3.77 5.01 -3.27
N LEU A 39 2.94 4.86 -2.24
CA LEU A 39 2.76 5.86 -1.17
C LEU A 39 4.06 6.03 -0.37
N LEU A 40 4.74 4.94 0.01
CA LEU A 40 6.01 4.96 0.74
C LEU A 40 7.16 5.59 -0.08
N GLN A 41 7.10 5.47 -1.40
CA GLN A 41 8.03 6.14 -2.31
C GLN A 41 7.67 7.61 -2.58
N GLU A 42 6.57 8.12 -2.02
CA GLU A 42 6.02 9.45 -2.28
C GLU A 42 5.67 9.67 -3.77
N ASN A 43 5.36 8.60 -4.51
CA ASN A 43 4.93 8.67 -5.91
C ASN A 43 3.45 9.04 -6.04
N ILE A 44 2.66 8.71 -5.02
CA ILE A 44 1.24 9.05 -4.90
C ILE A 44 0.95 9.62 -3.51
N THR A 45 -0.14 10.37 -3.37
CA THR A 45 -0.62 10.83 -2.07
C THR A 45 -1.48 9.77 -1.38
N LEU A 46 -1.76 9.98 -0.08
CA LEU A 46 -2.71 9.13 0.64
C LEU A 46 -4.11 9.22 0.01
N ASP A 47 -4.53 10.41 -0.42
CA ASP A 47 -5.82 10.61 -1.06
C ASP A 47 -5.93 9.82 -2.37
N ASP A 48 -4.88 9.81 -3.20
CA ASP A 48 -4.84 9.01 -4.45
C ASP A 48 -4.96 7.50 -4.18
N ALA A 49 -4.29 7.03 -3.13
CA ALA A 49 -4.35 5.63 -2.72
C ALA A 49 -5.76 5.25 -2.23
N LEU A 50 -6.40 6.09 -1.42
CA LEU A 50 -7.76 5.89 -0.93
C LEU A 50 -8.78 5.90 -2.06
N ASP A 51 -8.68 6.87 -2.98
CA ASP A 51 -9.53 6.95 -4.17
C ASP A 51 -9.44 5.67 -5.01
N SER A 52 -8.23 5.15 -5.20
CA SER A 52 -7.98 3.92 -5.96
C SER A 52 -8.59 2.68 -5.29
N ILE A 53 -8.52 2.59 -3.96
CA ILE A 53 -9.13 1.49 -3.19
C ILE A 53 -10.65 1.55 -3.28
N LEU A 54 -11.24 2.74 -3.09
CA LEU A 54 -12.69 2.93 -3.14
C LEU A 54 -13.27 2.60 -4.52
N ARG A 55 -12.61 3.07 -5.59
CA ARG A 55 -13.03 2.77 -6.97
C ARG A 55 -13.01 1.26 -7.27
N ARG A 56 -11.99 0.53 -6.81
CA ARG A 56 -11.92 -0.94 -6.99
C ARG A 56 -13.06 -1.67 -6.28
N ARG A 57 -13.41 -1.25 -5.06
CA ARG A 57 -14.53 -1.86 -4.33
C ARG A 57 -15.86 -1.66 -5.07
N GLY A 58 -16.13 -0.46 -5.55
CA GLY A 58 -17.34 -0.17 -6.34
C GLY A 58 -17.42 -0.87 -7.71
N GLN A 59 -16.29 -1.37 -8.23
CA GLN A 59 -16.25 -2.21 -9.45
C GLN A 59 -16.48 -3.70 -9.16
N THR A 60 -16.23 -4.16 -7.93
CA THR A 60 -16.42 -5.57 -7.55
C THR A 60 -17.88 -5.89 -7.22
N GLU A 61 -18.71 -4.86 -7.01
CA GLU A 61 -20.14 -4.98 -6.67
C GLU A 61 -21.09 -4.89 -7.89
N GLN A 62 -20.56 -4.85 -9.12
CA GLN A 62 -21.31 -4.85 -10.39
C GLN A 62 -21.08 -6.14 -11.18
#